data_AF-A0A6P1YN36-F1
#
_entry.id   AF-A0A6P1YN36-F1
#
_cell.length_a   1.000
_cell.length_b   1.000
_cell.length_c   1.000
_cell.angle_alpha   90.00
_cell.angle_beta   90.00
_cell.angle_gamma   90.00
#
_symmetry.space_group_name_H-M   'P 1'
#
loop_
_entity.id
_entity.type
_entity.pdbx_description
1 polymer ?
#
loop_
_entity_poly.entity_id
_entity_poly.type
_entity_poly.pdbx_seq_one_letter_code
_entity_poly.pdbx_strand_id
1 'polypeptide(L)'
;MMTHEITCSDSLRDDGPLSAADALLARRFRLWRGPDGRRQVYSVYQVDDAPDYPDAVAMAVRSENGRCVPLWSGPAGSRARIMARVLGAQEIHLRILPETDSGSIVPS
;
A
#
# COMPACT_ATOMS: atom_id res chain seq x y z
N MET A 1 -15.33 1.52 -20.32
CA MET A 1 -15.44 1.35 -18.86
C MET A 1 -14.86 -0.01 -18.51
N MET A 2 -13.54 -0.06 -18.33
CA MET A 2 -12.83 -1.31 -18.02
C MET A 2 -12.92 -1.53 -16.51
N THR A 3 -13.76 -2.45 -16.07
CA THR A 3 -13.74 -2.97 -14.71
C THR A 3 -12.45 -3.77 -14.55
N HIS A 4 -11.43 -3.15 -13.98
CA HIS A 4 -10.27 -3.89 -13.50
C HIS A 4 -10.72 -4.76 -12.33
N GLU A 5 -10.97 -6.03 -12.62
CA GLU A 5 -11.11 -7.05 -11.59
C GLU A 5 -9.77 -7.12 -10.83
N ILE A 6 -9.74 -6.51 -9.64
CA ILE A 6 -8.60 -6.60 -8.73
C ILE A 6 -8.70 -7.98 -8.07
N THR A 7 -8.25 -9.00 -8.79
CA THR A 7 -8.18 -10.36 -8.29
C THR A 7 -6.74 -10.68 -7.88
N CYS A 8 -6.63 -11.10 -6.62
CA CYS A 8 -5.55 -11.85 -5.99
C CYS A 8 -4.29 -11.11 -5.51
N SER A 9 -4.34 -10.82 -4.21
CA SER A 9 -3.30 -10.46 -3.22
C SER A 9 -2.03 -11.34 -3.17
N ASP A 10 -1.78 -12.25 -4.12
CA ASP A 10 -0.79 -13.34 -3.91
C ASP A 10 0.65 -13.02 -4.32
N SER A 11 0.90 -11.82 -4.87
CA SER A 11 2.21 -11.48 -5.46
C SER A 11 2.99 -10.36 -4.78
N LEU A 12 2.39 -9.61 -3.85
CA LEU A 12 3.10 -8.54 -3.14
C LEU A 12 3.87 -9.13 -1.97
N ARG A 13 5.20 -9.03 -2.04
CA ARG A 13 6.10 -9.47 -0.97
C ARG A 13 6.61 -8.27 -0.19
N ASP A 14 6.57 -8.37 1.13
CA ASP A 14 7.19 -7.39 2.03
C ASP A 14 8.71 -7.33 1.76
N ASP A 15 9.20 -6.17 1.34
CA ASP A 15 10.61 -5.90 1.02
C ASP A 15 11.26 -5.01 2.11
N GLY A 16 10.57 -4.83 3.24
CA GLY A 16 11.08 -4.13 4.41
C GLY A 16 10.75 -2.64 4.47
N PRO A 17 11.27 -1.92 5.48
CA PRO A 17 11.12 -0.47 5.60
C PRO A 17 11.87 0.27 4.49
N LEU A 18 11.44 1.50 4.17
CA LEU A 18 12.12 2.34 3.18
C LEU A 18 13.59 2.65 3.57
N SER A 19 13.86 2.82 4.86
CA SER A 19 15.20 3.05 5.40
C SER A 19 15.37 2.25 6.69
N ALA A 20 16.51 1.59 6.87
CA ALA A 20 16.85 0.94 8.14
C ALA A 20 17.50 1.91 9.15
N ALA A 21 18.06 3.02 8.68
CA ALA A 21 18.78 3.99 9.51
C ALA A 21 17.88 5.14 10.01
N ASP A 22 16.80 5.45 9.29
CA ASP A 22 15.86 6.51 9.62
C ASP A 22 14.56 5.93 10.16
N ALA A 23 14.35 6.05 11.46
CA ALA A 23 13.17 5.51 12.16
C ALA A 23 11.85 6.15 11.69
N LEU A 24 11.85 7.43 11.30
CA LEU A 24 10.64 8.10 10.84
C LEU A 24 10.24 7.57 9.46
N LEU A 25 11.20 7.45 8.54
CA LEU A 25 10.95 6.85 7.24
C LEU A 25 10.58 5.37 7.35
N ALA A 26 11.24 4.63 8.25
CA ALA A 26 10.92 3.23 8.51
C ALA A 26 9.49 3.02 9.01
N ARG A 27 8.99 3.96 9.82
CA ARG A 27 7.61 3.93 10.34
C ARG A 27 6.60 4.38 9.30
N ARG A 28 6.95 5.35 8.46
CA ARG A 28 5.99 5.99 7.55
C ARG A 28 5.89 5.32 6.19
N PHE A 29 6.92 4.58 5.78
CA PHE A 29 6.98 3.98 4.46
C PHE A 29 7.46 2.53 4.49
N ARG A 30 6.78 1.69 3.71
CA ARG A 30 7.13 0.28 3.50
C ARG A 30 7.37 0.02 2.02
N LEU A 31 8.36 -0.81 1.73
CA LEU A 31 8.62 -1.31 0.38
C LEU A 31 7.87 -2.63 0.18
N TRP A 32 7.18 -2.73 -0.96
CA TRP A 32 6.58 -3.97 -1.42
C TRP A 32 7.09 -4.29 -2.81
N ARG A 33 7.37 -5.57 -3.03
CA ARG A 33 7.83 -6.08 -4.32
C ARG A 33 6.68 -6.73 -5.07
N GLY A 34 6.41 -6.23 -6.27
CA GLY A 34 5.43 -6.79 -7.19
C GLY A 34 5.90 -8.09 -7.85
N PRO A 35 5.00 -8.79 -8.56
CA PRO A 35 5.34 -9.96 -9.37
C PRO A 35 6.31 -9.62 -10.51
N ASP A 36 6.35 -8.37 -10.96
CA ASP A 36 7.32 -7.83 -11.91
C ASP A 36 8.73 -7.65 -11.32
N GLY A 37 8.92 -8.01 -10.04
CA GLY A 37 10.17 -7.87 -9.31
C GLY A 37 10.48 -6.43 -8.91
N ARG A 38 9.65 -5.45 -9.26
CA ARG A 38 9.90 -4.03 -8.94
C ARG A 38 9.45 -3.71 -7.54
N ARG A 39 10.25 -2.89 -6.86
CA ARG A 39 9.94 -2.35 -5.53
C ARG A 39 9.09 -1.10 -5.67
N GLN A 40 8.09 -0.99 -4.83
CA GLN A 40 7.16 0.12 -4.82
C GLN A 40 7.04 0.61 -3.38
N VAL A 41 7.01 1.94 -3.22
CA VAL A 41 6.87 2.59 -1.91
C VAL A 41 5.38 2.69 -1.58
N TYR A 42 5.04 2.29 -0.37
CA TYR A 42 3.72 2.47 0.22
C TYR A 42 3.85 3.34 1.46
N SER A 43 2.93 4.28 1.63
CA SER A 43 2.75 5.01 2.89
C SER A 43 1.99 4.13 3.88
N VAL A 44 2.44 4.08 5.13
CA VAL A 44 1.87 3.26 6.20
C VAL A 44 0.99 4.11 7.09
N TYR A 45 -0.27 3.72 7.27
CA TYR A 45 -1.24 4.36 8.15
C TYR A 45 -1.80 3.35 9.15
N GLN A 46 -2.12 3.81 10.36
CA GLN A 46 -3.05 3.07 11.21
C GLN A 46 -4.42 3.00 10.53
N VAL A 47 -5.20 1.95 10.81
CA VAL A 47 -6.47 1.69 10.11
C VAL A 47 -7.41 2.91 10.14
N ASP A 48 -7.52 3.60 11.27
CA ASP A 48 -8.44 4.72 11.43
C ASP A 48 -7.92 6.04 10.84
N ASP A 49 -6.61 6.14 10.61
CA ASP A 49 -5.95 7.35 10.11
C ASP A 49 -5.71 7.32 8.59
N ALA A 50 -6.03 6.21 7.94
CA ALA A 50 -5.82 6.05 6.50
C ALA A 50 -6.72 7.02 5.71
N PRO A 51 -6.15 7.92 4.88
CA PRO A 51 -6.90 8.91 4.11
C PRO A 51 -7.65 8.29 2.93
N ASP A 52 -8.70 8.98 2.49
CA ASP A 52 -9.46 8.66 1.28
C ASP A 52 -8.78 9.32 0.08
N TYR A 53 -7.70 8.71 -0.43
CA TYR A 53 -7.06 9.14 -1.68
C TYR A 53 -7.71 8.44 -2.88
N PRO A 54 -8.45 9.15 -3.74
CA PRO A 54 -9.18 8.52 -4.85
C PRO A 54 -8.27 7.75 -5.81
N ASP A 55 -7.08 8.30 -6.06
CA ASP A 55 -6.09 7.75 -7.01
C ASP A 55 -5.08 6.81 -6.33
N ALA A 56 -5.46 6.22 -5.18
CA ALA A 56 -4.62 5.30 -4.45
C ALA A 56 -5.20 3.89 -4.40
N VAL A 57 -4.30 2.92 -4.46
CA VAL A 57 -4.59 1.55 -4.03
C VAL A 57 -4.27 1.42 -2.55
N ALA A 58 -5.17 0.77 -1.81
CA ALA A 58 -4.97 0.39 -0.43
C ALA A 58 -4.69 -1.10 -0.29
N MET A 59 -3.90 -1.43 0.72
CA MET A 59 -3.62 -2.78 1.13
C MET A 59 -3.76 -2.87 2.65
N ALA A 60 -4.66 -3.71 3.12
CA ALA A 60 -4.83 -3.96 4.55
C ALA A 60 -3.78 -4.99 4.98
N VAL A 61 -3.02 -4.69 6.03
CA VAL A 61 -1.83 -5.44 6.42
C VAL A 61 -1.87 -5.80 7.89
N ARG A 62 -1.43 -7.02 8.20
CA ARG A 62 -1.18 -7.49 9.56
C ARG A 62 0.30 -7.78 9.73
N SER A 63 0.85 -7.45 10.90
CA SER A 63 2.20 -7.87 11.26
C SER A 63 2.18 -9.28 11.87
N GLU A 64 2.97 -10.18 11.31
CA GLU A 64 3.15 -11.55 11.79
C GLU A 64 4.66 -11.85 11.88
N ASN A 65 5.17 -12.13 13.09
CA ASN A 65 6.59 -12.43 13.33
C ASN A 65 7.57 -11.39 12.74
N GLY A 66 7.19 -10.11 12.77
CA GLY A 66 7.99 -9.00 12.24
C GLY A 66 7.91 -8.82 10.72
N ARG A 67 7.08 -9.60 10.02
CA ARG A 67 6.79 -9.44 8.58
C ARG A 67 5.38 -8.89 8.38
N CYS A 68 5.22 -8.06 7.36
CA CYS A 68 3.91 -7.58 6.93
C CYS A 68 3.25 -8.61 6.02
N VAL A 69 2.02 -9.01 6.34
CA VAL A 69 1.20 -9.94 5.56
C VAL A 69 0.01 -9.19 4.99
N PRO A 70 -0.18 -9.15 3.65
CA PRO A 70 -1.34 -8.52 3.04
C PRO A 70 -2.57 -9.42 3.24
N LEU A 71 -3.65 -8.83 3.75
CA LEU A 71 -4.93 -9.54 3.96
C LEU A 71 -5.97 -9.17 2.89
N TRP A 72 -5.84 -7.98 2.31
CA TRP A 72 -6.76 -7.46 1.31
C TRP A 72 -6.11 -6.33 0.52
N SER A 73 -6.51 -6.15 -0.73
CA SER A 73 -6.16 -4.99 -1.55
C SER A 73 -7.34 -4.51 -2.38
N GLY A 74 -7.35 -3.21 -2.69
CA GLY A 74 -8.40 -2.59 -3.50
C GLY A 74 -8.31 -1.06 -3.47
N PRO A 75 -9.36 -0.35 -3.90
CA PRO A 75 -9.39 1.12 -3.85
C PRO A 75 -9.23 1.63 -2.41
N ALA A 76 -8.52 2.75 -2.24
CA ALA A 76 -8.39 3.39 -0.94
C ALA A 76 -9.71 4.02 -0.44
N GLY A 77 -9.71 4.36 0.84
CA GLY A 77 -10.80 5.04 1.51
C GLY A 77 -11.68 4.15 2.39
N SER A 78 -12.93 4.52 2.57
CA SER A 78 -13.83 3.91 3.56
C SER A 78 -13.95 2.38 3.46
N ARG A 79 -14.00 1.82 2.25
CA ARG A 79 -14.05 0.36 2.05
C ARG A 79 -12.79 -0.34 2.57
N ALA A 80 -11.62 0.25 2.34
CA ALA A 80 -10.34 -0.29 2.82
C ALA A 80 -10.32 -0.36 4.36
N ARG A 81 -10.78 0.69 5.05
CA ARG A 81 -10.91 0.71 6.51
C ARG A 81 -11.87 -0.36 7.03
N ILE A 82 -13.03 -0.53 6.39
CA ILE A 82 -13.99 -1.57 6.76
C ILE A 82 -13.35 -2.95 6.62
N MET A 83 -12.73 -3.25 5.48
CA MET A 83 -12.09 -4.53 5.23
C MET A 83 -10.93 -4.79 6.20
N ALA A 84 -10.12 -3.77 6.50
CA ALA A 84 -9.04 -3.86 7.47
C ALA A 84 -9.56 -4.29 8.85
N ARG A 85 -10.65 -3.69 9.34
CA ARG A 85 -11.25 -4.08 10.63
C ARG A 85 -11.83 -5.50 10.60
N VAL A 86 -12.57 -5.86 9.54
CA VAL A 86 -13.18 -7.20 9.39
C VAL A 86 -12.12 -8.30 9.39
N LEU A 87 -10.97 -8.05 8.75
CA LEU A 87 -9.91 -9.05 8.59
C LEU A 87 -8.87 -9.02 9.74
N GLY A 88 -9.00 -8.09 10.69
CA GLY A 88 -8.04 -7.91 11.77
C GLY A 88 -6.67 -7.41 11.28
N ALA A 89 -6.65 -6.60 10.23
CA ALA A 89 -5.47 -5.84 9.83
C ALA A 89 -5.16 -4.75 10.87
N GLN A 90 -3.87 -4.44 11.00
CA GLN A 90 -3.35 -3.45 11.94
C GLN A 90 -3.01 -2.14 11.23
N GLU A 91 -2.67 -2.21 9.94
CA GLU A 91 -2.22 -1.09 9.14
C GLU A 91 -2.90 -1.10 7.76
N ILE A 92 -2.95 0.09 7.15
CA ILE A 92 -3.30 0.27 5.74
C ILE A 92 -2.10 0.89 5.03
N HIS A 93 -1.63 0.19 4.01
CA HIS A 93 -0.55 0.63 3.14
C HIS A 93 -1.15 1.24 1.86
N LEU A 94 -0.84 2.51 1.58
CA LEU A 94 -1.34 3.23 0.43
C LEU A 94 -0.24 3.49 -0.60
N ARG A 95 -0.55 3.27 -1.87
CA ARG A 95 0.29 3.69 -3.01
C ARG A 95 -0.56 4.48 -3.99
N ILE A 96 -0.11 5.69 -4.29
CA ILE A 96 -0.71 6.52 -5.34
C ILE A 96 -0.39 5.89 -6.69
N LEU A 97 -1.41 5.74 -7.53
CA LEU A 97 -1.25 5.29 -8.90
C LEU A 97 -0.82 6.49 -9.75
N PRO A 98 0.20 6.33 -10.61
CA PRO A 98 0.51 7.38 -11.56
C PRO A 98 -0.67 7.57 -12.52
N GLU A 99 -0.95 8.82 -12.87
CA GLU A 99 -1.78 9.11 -14.02
C GLU A 99 -1.14 8.47 -15.26
N THR A 100 -1.97 7.96 -16.17
CA THR A 100 -1.53 7.27 -17.39
C THR A 100 -0.61 8.11 -18.29
N ASP A 101 -0.58 9.43 -18.10
CA ASP A 101 0.36 10.36 -18.72
C ASP A 101 1.03 11.21 -17.63
N SER A 102 1.98 10.59 -16.90
CA SER A 102 2.96 11.40 -16.18
C SER A 102 3.92 11.97 -17.23
N GLY A 103 3.54 13.10 -17.83
CA GLY A 103 4.43 13.88 -18.68
C GLY A 103 5.76 14.14 -17.99
N SER A 104 6.81 14.39 -18.77
CA SER A 104 8.16 14.65 -18.24
C SER A 104 8.09 15.67 -17.09
N ILE A 105 8.45 15.23 -15.87
CA ILE A 105 8.68 16.14 -14.76
C ILE A 105 10.01 16.83 -15.06
N VAL A 106 9.96 17.89 -15.85
CA VAL A 106 11.11 18.77 -16.03
C VAL A 106 11.13 19.68 -14.80
N PRO A 107 12.15 19.58 -13.93
CA PRO A 107 12.27 20.51 -12.82
C PRO A 107 12.44 21.91 -13.41
N SER A 108 11.58 22.84 -12.99
CA SER A 108 11.72 24.28 -13.25
C SER A 108 12.93 24.86 -12.53
#